data_AF-A0A848UHB5-F1
#
_entry.id   AF-A0A848UHB5-F1
#
_cell.length_a   1.000
_cell.length_b   1.000
_cell.length_c   1.000
_cell.angle_alpha   90.00
_cell.angle_beta   90.00
_cell.angle_gamma   90.00
#
_symmetry.space_group_name_H-M   'P 1'
#
loop_
_entity.id
_entity.type
_entity.pdbx_description
1 polymer ?
#
loop_
_entity_poly.entity_id
_entity_poly.type
_entity_poly.pdbx_seq_one_letter_code
_entity_poly.pdbx_strand_id
1 'polypeptide(L)'
;MKQKVINATYRKDSNTFPDWLKYEFELLNEDGTTSKIPAYGKDLQDALSRVVHDKKVEKVEKTTKRIPDTVWIILWFGYILALADYSMSMWADNNIKSIVFLSGLTFITGLTLWAKTWFRLRNKDK
;
A
#
# COMPACT_ATOMS: atom_id res chain seq x y z
N MET A 1 -19.74 15.55 0.40
CA MET A 1 -19.62 14.99 -0.97
C MET A 1 -18.28 14.29 -1.08
N LYS A 2 -18.14 13.14 -1.76
CA LYS A 2 -16.81 12.54 -1.98
C LYS A 2 -15.91 13.50 -2.75
N GLN A 3 -14.63 13.56 -2.41
CA GLN A 3 -13.63 14.38 -3.10
C GLN A 3 -13.62 14.10 -4.62
N LYS A 4 -13.57 15.17 -5.43
CA LYS A 4 -13.57 15.07 -6.90
C LYS A 4 -12.41 15.87 -7.49
N VAL A 5 -11.88 15.38 -8.61
CA VAL A 5 -10.99 16.17 -9.46
C VAL A 5 -11.86 17.10 -10.28
N ILE A 6 -11.56 18.40 -10.24
CA ILE A 6 -12.29 19.42 -11.01
C ILE A 6 -11.51 19.88 -12.24
N ASN A 7 -10.18 19.83 -12.18
CA ASN A 7 -9.33 20.24 -13.28
C ASN A 7 -8.03 19.43 -13.24
N ALA A 8 -7.46 19.18 -14.41
CA ALA A 8 -6.17 18.56 -14.58
C ALA A 8 -5.40 19.32 -15.65
N THR A 9 -4.32 19.98 -15.25
CA THR A 9 -3.48 20.76 -16.16
C THR A 9 -2.16 20.03 -16.38
N TYR A 10 -1.80 19.79 -17.63
CA TYR A 10 -0.46 19.33 -17.99
C TYR A 10 0.53 20.47 -17.75
N ARG A 11 1.62 20.21 -17.01
CA ARG A 11 2.63 21.21 -16.70
C ARG A 11 3.86 21.11 -17.59
N LYS A 12 4.51 19.94 -17.58
CA LYS A 12 5.79 19.72 -18.27
C LYS A 12 6.12 18.24 -18.37
N ASP A 13 6.98 17.92 -19.32
CA ASP A 13 7.66 16.63 -19.37
C ASP A 13 8.71 16.55 -18.25
N SER A 14 8.98 15.33 -17.79
CA SER A 14 10.02 15.08 -16.83
C SER A 14 11.38 15.06 -17.52
N ASN A 15 12.25 16.01 -17.17
CA ASN A 15 13.63 16.07 -17.68
C ASN A 15 14.46 14.83 -17.30
N THR A 16 14.13 14.18 -16.18
CA THR A 16 14.87 13.03 -15.65
C THR A 16 14.34 11.70 -16.21
N PHE A 17 13.08 11.65 -16.63
CA PHE A 17 12.42 10.44 -17.11
C PHE A 17 11.61 10.76 -18.38
N PRO A 18 12.13 10.44 -19.58
CA PRO A 18 11.52 10.85 -20.86
C PRO A 18 10.06 10.42 -21.01
N ASP A 19 9.68 9.29 -20.43
CA ASP A 19 8.32 8.73 -20.53
C ASP A 19 7.36 9.22 -19.42
N TRP A 20 7.77 10.21 -18.62
CA TRP A 20 6.98 10.66 -17.47
C TRP A 20 6.55 12.11 -17.63
N LEU A 21 5.26 12.33 -17.40
CA LEU A 21 4.59 13.62 -17.54
C LEU A 21 4.22 14.13 -16.14
N LYS A 22 4.35 15.45 -15.94
CA LYS A 22 3.90 16.13 -14.73
C LYS A 22 2.55 16.79 -14.98
N TYR A 23 1.55 16.37 -14.21
CA TYR A 23 0.23 16.96 -14.16
C TYR A 23 0.04 17.74 -12.85
N GLU A 24 -0.83 18.74 -12.87
CA GLU A 24 -1.32 19.44 -11.69
C GLU A 24 -2.83 19.20 -11.60
N PHE A 25 -3.26 18.50 -10.55
CA PHE A 25 -4.67 18.22 -10.30
C PHE A 25 -5.23 19.23 -9.31
N GLU A 26 -6.35 19.86 -9.68
CA GLU A 26 -7.17 20.63 -8.77
C GLU A 26 -8.28 19.72 -8.24
N LEU A 27 -8.34 19.63 -6.91
CA LEU A 27 -9.26 18.76 -6.19
C LEU A 27 -10.23 19.61 -5.40
N LEU A 28 -11.51 19.29 -5.51
CA LEU A 28 -12.56 19.82 -4.63
C LEU A 28 -12.72 18.88 -3.44
N ASN A 29 -12.33 19.34 -2.26
CA ASN A 29 -12.46 18.62 -1.01
C ASN A 29 -13.93 18.57 -0.54
N GLU A 30 -14.21 17.69 0.41
CA GLU A 30 -15.57 17.53 0.94
C GLU A 30 -16.07 18.80 1.64
N ASP A 31 -15.13 19.60 2.16
CA ASP A 31 -15.35 20.88 2.86
C ASP A 31 -15.53 22.08 1.89
N GLY A 32 -15.59 21.82 0.58
CA GLY A 32 -15.74 22.87 -0.45
C GLY A 32 -14.45 23.61 -0.81
N THR A 33 -13.34 23.33 -0.12
CA THR A 33 -12.02 23.90 -0.43
C THR A 33 -11.38 23.28 -1.68
N THR A 34 -10.63 24.07 -2.43
CA THR A 34 -9.86 23.62 -3.60
C THR A 34 -8.39 23.46 -3.26
N SER A 35 -7.81 22.30 -3.54
CA SER A 35 -6.38 22.02 -3.33
C SER A 35 -5.71 21.57 -4.62
N LYS A 36 -4.51 22.11 -4.91
CA LYS A 36 -3.70 21.71 -6.07
C LYS A 36 -2.65 20.69 -5.66
N ILE A 37 -2.53 19.58 -6.38
CA ILE A 37 -1.55 18.52 -6.11
C ILE A 37 -0.79 18.19 -7.40
N PRO A 38 0.55 18.29 -7.41
CA PRO A 38 1.35 17.81 -8.53
C PRO A 38 1.35 16.28 -8.55
N ALA A 39 1.25 15.70 -9.74
CA ALA A 39 1.22 14.26 -9.94
C ALA A 39 2.07 13.83 -11.12
N TYR A 40 2.77 12.71 -10.94
CA TYR A 40 3.65 12.13 -11.93
C TYR A 40 3.09 10.82 -12.45
N GLY A 41 3.02 10.67 -13.77
CA GLY A 41 2.55 9.45 -14.43
C GLY A 41 3.03 9.37 -15.86
N LYS A 42 2.92 8.17 -16.45
CA LYS A 42 3.17 8.00 -17.90
C LYS A 42 2.06 8.64 -18.74
N ASP A 43 0.85 8.64 -18.18
CA ASP A 43 -0.33 9.28 -18.75
C ASP A 43 -1.16 9.92 -17.61
N LEU A 44 -2.23 10.62 -17.98
CA LEU A 44 -3.13 11.30 -17.05
C LEU A 44 -3.80 10.31 -16.07
N GLN A 45 -4.15 9.10 -16.54
CA GLN A 45 -4.86 8.10 -15.73
C GLN A 45 -3.93 7.46 -14.70
N ASP A 46 -2.70 7.13 -15.08
CA ASP A 46 -1.63 6.62 -14.23
C ASP A 46 -1.28 7.67 -13.16
N ALA A 47 -1.12 8.94 -13.56
CA ALA A 47 -0.88 10.04 -12.61
C ALA A 47 -2.03 10.15 -11.60
N LEU A 48 -3.28 10.12 -12.06
CA LEU A 48 -4.45 10.18 -11.18
C LEU A 48 -4.53 8.96 -10.25
N SER A 49 -4.30 7.76 -10.78
CA SER A 49 -4.34 6.51 -10.01
C SER A 49 -3.34 6.51 -8.86
N ARG A 50 -2.16 7.12 -9.06
CA ARG A 50 -1.13 7.27 -8.03
C ARG A 50 -1.52 8.26 -6.96
N VAL A 51 -2.15 9.39 -7.32
CA VAL A 51 -2.68 10.34 -6.33
C VAL A 51 -3.75 9.68 -5.46
N VAL A 52 -4.66 8.92 -6.06
CA VAL A 52 -5.70 8.18 -5.33
C VAL A 52 -5.08 7.12 -4.42
N HIS A 53 -4.09 6.38 -4.92
CA HIS A 53 -3.35 5.38 -4.14
C HIS A 53 -2.65 6.00 -2.93
N ASP A 54 -1.88 7.07 -3.14
CA ASP A 54 -1.12 7.73 -2.08
C ASP A 54 -2.03 8.30 -0.99
N LYS A 55 -3.19 8.86 -1.36
CA LYS A 55 -4.20 9.28 -0.37
C LYS A 55 -4.77 8.11 0.44
N LYS A 56 -5.00 6.97 -0.20
CA LYS A 56 -5.46 5.76 0.49
C LYS A 56 -4.40 5.26 1.46
N VAL A 57 -3.14 5.26 1.04
CA VAL A 57 -1.98 4.92 1.88
C VAL A 57 -1.89 5.87 3.08
N GLU A 58 -1.96 7.19 2.87
CA GLU A 58 -1.87 8.19 3.94
C GLU A 58 -2.99 8.03 4.98
N LYS A 59 -4.22 7.75 4.53
CA LYS A 59 -5.36 7.50 5.43
C LYS A 59 -5.14 6.27 6.31
N VAL A 60 -4.62 5.19 5.72
CA VAL A 60 -4.30 3.97 6.48
C VAL A 60 -3.11 4.22 7.40
N GLU A 61 -2.05 4.88 6.93
CA GLU A 61 -0.85 5.19 7.71
C GLU A 61 -1.18 6.03 8.96
N LYS A 62 -2.08 7.02 8.86
CA LYS A 62 -2.56 7.80 10.01
C LYS A 62 -3.24 6.94 11.09
N THR A 63 -3.90 5.87 10.69
CA THR A 63 -4.55 4.94 11.62
C THR A 63 -3.54 3.94 12.17
N THR A 64 -2.71 3.38 11.29
CA THR A 64 -1.67 2.40 11.64
C THR A 64 -0.60 2.98 12.58
N LYS A 65 -0.19 4.24 12.41
CA LYS A 65 0.78 4.91 13.31
C LYS A 65 0.29 5.06 14.75
N ARG A 66 -1.01 4.94 15.00
CA ARG A 66 -1.56 4.96 16.37
C ARG A 66 -1.36 3.63 17.09
N ILE A 67 -1.13 2.55 16.33
CA ILE A 67 -0.93 1.22 16.87
C ILE A 67 0.56 1.07 17.21
N PRO A 68 0.93 0.75 18.47
CA PRO A 68 2.32 0.53 18.84
C PRO A 68 2.98 -0.59 18.04
N ASP A 69 4.27 -0.45 17.74
CA ASP A 69 5.06 -1.47 17.03
C ASP A 69 5.05 -2.83 17.74
N THR A 70 4.89 -2.83 19.08
CA THR A 70 4.76 -4.06 19.87
C THR A 70 3.54 -4.90 19.49
N VAL A 71 2.43 -4.28 19.12
CA VAL A 71 1.21 -4.99 18.69
C VAL A 71 1.48 -5.75 17.39
N TRP A 72 2.22 -5.16 16.46
CA TRP A 72 2.61 -5.81 15.20
C TRP A 72 3.53 -7.00 15.43
N ILE A 73 4.49 -6.86 16.36
CA ILE A 73 5.39 -7.96 16.77
C ILE A 73 4.57 -9.10 17.38
N ILE A 74 3.67 -8.80 18.31
CA ILE A 74 2.81 -9.80 18.96
C ILE A 74 1.92 -10.51 17.94
N LEU A 75 1.32 -9.79 16.98
CA LEU A 75 0.52 -10.39 15.91
C LEU A 75 1.35 -11.34 15.04
N TRP A 76 2.59 -10.96 14.71
CA TRP A 76 3.46 -11.78 13.87
C TRP A 76 3.89 -13.06 14.59
N PHE A 77 4.37 -12.95 15.83
CA PHE A 77 4.74 -14.11 16.63
C PHE A 77 3.52 -14.96 16.98
N GLY A 78 2.40 -14.35 17.34
CA GLY A 78 1.13 -15.03 17.61
C GLY A 78 0.65 -15.85 16.42
N TYR A 79 0.75 -15.30 15.21
CA TYR A 79 0.43 -16.03 13.99
C TYR A 79 1.34 -17.25 13.79
N ILE A 80 2.66 -17.09 13.95
CA ILE A 80 3.61 -18.21 13.76
C ILE A 80 3.42 -19.30 14.81
N LEU A 81 3.20 -18.92 16.07
CA LEU A 81 2.93 -19.87 17.14
C LEU A 81 1.62 -20.62 16.90
N ALA A 82 0.56 -19.92 16.48
CA ALA A 82 -0.71 -20.56 16.12
C ALA A 82 -0.57 -21.48 14.90
N LEU A 83 0.23 -21.09 13.90
CA LEU A 83 0.53 -21.92 12.73
C LEU A 83 1.34 -23.17 13.11
N ALA A 84 2.29 -23.03 14.03
CA ALA A 84 3.09 -24.15 14.54
C ALA A 84 2.22 -25.14 15.33
N ASP A 85 1.39 -24.64 16.25
CA ASP A 85 0.44 -25.45 17.03
C ASP A 85 -0.57 -26.16 16.11
N TYR A 86 -1.14 -25.44 15.15
CA TYR A 86 -2.03 -26.01 14.14
C TYR A 86 -1.35 -27.12 13.34
N SER A 87 -0.16 -26.87 12.79
CA SER A 87 0.60 -27.88 12.03
C SER A 87 0.94 -29.11 12.87
N MET A 88 1.32 -28.94 14.12
CA MET A 88 1.71 -30.05 15.00
C MET A 88 0.52 -30.87 15.48
N SER A 89 -0.62 -30.24 15.75
CA SER A 89 -1.86 -30.89 16.22
C SER A 89 -2.61 -31.66 15.13
N MET A 90 -2.27 -31.46 13.86
CA MET A 90 -2.86 -32.23 12.76
C MET A 90 -2.60 -33.74 12.90
N TRP A 91 -3.65 -34.53 12.68
CA TRP A 91 -3.53 -35.98 12.55
C TRP A 91 -3.10 -36.37 11.13
N ALA A 92 -1.85 -36.06 10.81
CA ALA A 92 -1.23 -36.30 9.51
C ALA A 92 0.25 -36.69 9.68
N ASP A 93 0.88 -37.20 8.63
CA ASP A 93 2.31 -37.53 8.65
C ASP A 93 3.19 -36.29 8.73
N ASN A 94 4.41 -36.46 9.26
CA ASN A 94 5.39 -35.37 9.45
C ASN A 94 5.71 -34.61 8.16
N ASN A 95 5.64 -35.28 7.00
CA ASN A 95 5.82 -34.63 5.70
C ASN A 95 4.72 -33.59 5.42
N ILE A 96 3.46 -33.95 5.69
CA ILE A 96 2.32 -33.06 5.48
C ILE A 96 2.36 -31.91 6.47
N LYS A 97 2.67 -32.18 7.76
CA LYS A 97 2.84 -31.14 8.79
C LYS A 97 3.86 -30.08 8.36
N SER A 98 5.01 -30.54 7.87
CA SER A 98 6.10 -29.67 7.41
C SER A 98 5.68 -28.80 6.22
N ILE A 99 4.96 -29.36 5.25
CA ILE A 99 4.45 -28.62 4.09
C ILE A 99 3.43 -27.55 4.52
N VAL A 100 2.52 -27.88 5.42
CA VAL A 100 1.52 -26.92 5.93
C VAL A 100 2.19 -25.78 6.66
N PHE A 101 3.19 -26.07 7.50
CA PHE A 101 3.94 -25.03 8.20
C PHE A 101 4.73 -24.13 7.23
N LEU A 102 5.48 -24.73 6.29
CA LEU A 102 6.29 -23.99 5.31
C LEU A 102 5.43 -23.14 4.37
N SER A 103 4.28 -23.66 3.94
CA SER A 103 3.36 -22.91 3.08
C SER A 103 2.74 -21.72 3.82
N GLY A 104 2.31 -21.91 5.06
CA GLY A 104 1.81 -20.80 5.91
C GLY A 104 2.88 -19.75 6.18
N LEU A 105 4.13 -20.17 6.44
CA LEU A 105 5.25 -19.26 6.68
C LEU A 105 5.63 -18.47 5.40
N THR A 106 5.62 -19.13 4.25
CA THR A 106 5.85 -18.50 2.95
C THR A 106 4.74 -17.51 2.63
N PHE A 107 3.49 -17.88 2.91
CA PHE A 107 2.33 -17.02 2.69
C PHE A 107 2.40 -15.74 3.52
N ILE A 108 2.63 -15.82 4.84
CA ILE A 108 2.70 -14.62 5.68
C ILE A 108 3.89 -13.74 5.30
N THR A 109 5.04 -14.35 4.98
CA THR A 109 6.23 -13.61 4.52
C THR A 109 5.94 -12.88 3.22
N GLY A 110 5.35 -13.57 2.23
CA GLY A 110 4.93 -12.97 0.97
C GLY A 110 3.94 -11.82 1.16
N LEU A 111 2.96 -12.00 2.06
CA LEU A 111 1.97 -10.98 2.39
C LEU A 111 2.62 -9.74 3.01
N THR A 112 3.58 -9.91 3.93
CA THR A 112 4.30 -8.76 4.52
C THR A 112 5.14 -7.99 3.49
N LEU A 113 5.82 -8.69 2.58
CA LEU A 113 6.59 -8.05 1.50
C LEU A 113 5.70 -7.32 0.51
N TRP A 114 4.58 -7.93 0.13
CA TRP A 114 3.57 -7.32 -0.72
C TRP A 114 2.97 -6.07 -0.06
N ALA A 115 2.57 -6.16 1.21
CA ALA A 115 2.02 -5.04 1.96
C ALA A 115 3.02 -3.88 2.04
N LYS A 116 4.29 -4.15 2.38
CA LYS A 116 5.36 -3.15 2.38
C LYS A 116 5.51 -2.44 1.03
N THR A 117 5.40 -3.20 -0.06
CA THR A 117 5.50 -2.65 -1.41
C THR A 117 4.29 -1.80 -1.78
N TRP A 118 3.08 -2.22 -1.37
CA TRP A 118 1.83 -1.52 -1.63
C TRP A 118 1.73 -0.21 -0.84
N PHE A 119 2.16 -0.19 0.42
CA PHE A 119 2.20 1.02 1.26
C PHE A 119 3.24 2.06 0.82
N ARG A 120 4.10 1.74 -0.16
CA ARG A 120 5.06 2.71 -0.67
C ARG A 120 4.33 3.78 -1.49
N LEU A 121 4.47 5.04 -1.07
CA LEU A 121 3.99 6.20 -1.84
C LEU A 121 4.63 6.22 -3.22
N ARG A 122 3.79 6.38 -4.25
CA ARG A 122 4.16 6.28 -5.67
C ARG A 122 4.35 7.65 -6.31
N ASN A 123 3.77 8.69 -5.73
CA ASN A 123 3.81 10.07 -6.22
C ASN A 123 4.85 10.91 -5.47
N LYS A 124 6.09 10.42 -5.39
CA LYS A 124 7.24 11.21 -4.91
C LYS A 124 7.95 11.84 -6.09
N ASP A 125 8.40 13.09 -5.92
CA ASP A 125 9.38 13.71 -6.82
C ASP A 125 10.56 12.74 -6.96
N LYS A 126 10.84 12.31 -8.20
CA LYS A 126 12.05 11.58 -8.54
C LYS A 126 13.03 12.51 -9.22
#